data_AF-A0A250DIY3-F1
#
_entry.id   AF-A0A250DIY3-F1
#
_cell.length_a   1.000
_cell.length_b   1.000
_cell.length_c   1.000
_cell.angle_alpha   90.00
_cell.angle_beta   90.00
_cell.angle_gamma   90.00
#
_symmetry.space_group_name_H-M   'P 1'
#
loop_
_entity.id
_entity.type
_entity.pdbx_description
1 polymer ?
#
loop_
_entity_poly.entity_id
_entity_poly.type
_entity_poly.pdbx_seq_one_letter_code
_entity_poly.pdbx_strand_id
1 'polypeptide(L)'
;MASPVDTSVKYALSTMANAPTNNGASGSFIALLEAFLVTGWDTKTLTSLVVAGGVATATWTGSHSALELAVILVQGVTDKTALNGEQKVTGKQPNTLTFACPGVPDGAAAGTITIKMAPAGWTKPFSAAGRAVFKSAAVDAYGGGMCIRVDDTGTTSARVVAYESMSDVDTGFGPFPTPAQMPGGGYWTKSTVASATPAAYAMFADARFFFWHAIPAFAANATYLGGVTRGFGDLLARRPAGDPFAVDLNYSSAAAVTSQYEGSFDNQRNVAQHATPRDFTGLGSAVLNIVNPYVGGTTNSGSDVTLGEFPSRYSGELFMSREFIAPSTGQPPRADVPGIRTIPQTKVADSLKFGDRVPGTGDLAGRTLLAVNSVITGFSGTVVSGSAGATLFDITGPWR
;
A
#
# COMPACT_ATOMS: atom_id res chain seq x y z
N MET A 1 17.12 18.01 8.31
CA MET A 1 16.91 18.56 6.95
C MET A 1 15.99 17.59 6.24
N ALA A 2 15.00 18.04 5.46
CA ALA A 2 14.21 17.12 4.65
C ALA A 2 15.14 16.46 3.61
N SER A 3 14.93 15.18 3.29
CA SER A 3 15.65 14.53 2.19
C SER A 3 15.55 15.40 0.92
N PRO A 4 16.61 15.52 0.11
CA PRO A 4 16.56 16.34 -1.12
C PRO A 4 15.58 15.79 -2.17
N VAL A 5 15.01 14.62 -1.92
CA VAL A 5 14.02 13.94 -2.76
C VAL A 5 12.79 13.58 -1.91
N ASP A 6 11.65 13.40 -2.55
CA ASP A 6 10.41 13.07 -1.86
C ASP A 6 10.54 11.78 -1.02
N THR A 7 10.12 11.83 0.24
CA THR A 7 10.05 10.67 1.13
C THR A 7 8.63 10.32 1.54
N SER A 8 7.61 10.95 0.95
CA SER A 8 6.22 10.83 1.42
C SER A 8 5.67 9.43 1.21
N VAL A 9 6.16 8.70 0.20
CA VAL A 9 5.72 7.35 -0.15
C VAL A 9 6.69 6.28 0.38
N LYS A 10 6.11 5.30 1.07
CA LYS A 10 6.76 4.08 1.58
C LYS A 10 6.21 2.86 0.85
N TYR A 11 7.03 1.83 0.72
CA TYR A 11 6.59 0.52 0.28
C TYR A 11 7.36 -0.59 0.99
N ALA A 12 6.75 -1.77 1.06
CA ALA A 12 7.38 -2.99 1.55
C ALA A 12 6.97 -4.15 0.64
N LEU A 13 7.91 -5.06 0.38
CA LEU A 13 7.64 -6.31 -0.30
C LEU A 13 8.03 -7.45 0.63
N SER A 14 7.28 -8.54 0.62
CA SER A 14 7.64 -9.76 1.38
C SER A 14 8.98 -10.36 0.94
N THR A 15 9.51 -9.97 -0.22
CA THR A 15 10.82 -10.39 -0.74
C THR A 15 11.98 -9.58 -0.19
N MET A 16 11.74 -8.48 0.53
CA MET A 16 12.79 -7.74 1.21
C MET A 16 13.41 -8.61 2.31
N ALA A 17 14.73 -8.51 2.48
CA ALA A 17 15.40 -9.17 3.60
C ALA A 17 14.80 -8.69 4.92
N ASN A 18 14.50 -9.60 5.86
CA ASN A 18 13.91 -9.26 7.17
C ASN A 18 12.56 -8.51 7.08
N ALA A 19 11.82 -8.64 5.97
CA ALA A 19 10.46 -8.10 5.86
C ALA A 19 9.57 -8.65 6.99
N PRO A 20 8.65 -7.84 7.55
CA PRO A 20 7.72 -8.33 8.56
C PRO A 20 6.87 -9.50 8.01
N THR A 21 6.67 -10.54 8.80
CA THR A 21 5.96 -11.74 8.34
C THR A 21 4.46 -11.54 8.35
N ASN A 22 3.80 -11.89 7.25
CA ASN A 22 2.36 -12.19 7.20
C ASN A 22 2.16 -13.69 6.96
N ASN A 23 1.23 -14.33 7.67
CA ASN A 23 0.95 -15.75 7.56
C ASN A 23 -0.47 -16.11 8.04
N GLY A 24 -0.77 -17.40 8.09
CA GLY A 24 -2.04 -17.93 8.57
C GLY A 24 -2.18 -18.03 10.09
N ALA A 25 -1.54 -17.15 10.86
CA ALA A 25 -1.65 -17.09 12.32
C ALA A 25 -2.40 -15.81 12.76
N SER A 26 -3.09 -15.90 13.91
CA SER A 26 -3.71 -14.73 14.54
C SER A 26 -2.68 -13.67 14.92
N GLY A 27 -3.01 -12.40 14.72
CA GLY A 27 -2.17 -11.25 15.05
C GLY A 27 -1.03 -10.95 14.06
N SER A 28 -0.76 -11.84 13.09
CA SER A 28 0.32 -11.65 12.10
C SER A 28 0.09 -10.43 11.20
N PHE A 29 -1.15 -10.15 10.83
CA PHE A 29 -1.46 -9.01 9.98
C PHE A 29 -1.39 -7.69 10.76
N ILE A 30 -1.84 -7.69 12.01
CA ILE A 30 -1.66 -6.52 12.90
C ILE A 30 -0.18 -6.22 13.09
N ALA A 31 0.66 -7.24 13.32
CA ALA A 31 2.10 -7.07 13.47
C ALA A 31 2.75 -6.49 12.20
N LEU A 32 2.34 -6.95 11.01
CA LEU A 32 2.76 -6.37 9.74
C LEU A 32 2.36 -4.90 9.61
N LEU A 33 1.09 -4.57 9.85
CA LEU A 33 0.58 -3.19 9.77
C LEU A 33 1.32 -2.28 10.76
N GLU A 34 1.58 -2.72 11.98
CA GLU A 34 2.33 -1.95 12.97
C GLU A 34 3.76 -1.67 12.52
N ALA A 35 4.47 -2.70 12.01
CA ALA A 35 5.82 -2.55 11.50
C ALA A 35 5.88 -1.57 10.32
N PHE A 36 4.95 -1.65 9.38
CA PHE A 36 4.95 -0.81 8.18
C PHE A 36 4.44 0.61 8.43
N LEU A 37 3.34 0.75 9.18
CA LEU A 37 2.64 2.03 9.32
C LEU A 37 3.16 2.87 10.50
N VAL A 38 3.60 2.24 11.59
CA VAL A 38 3.82 2.91 12.88
C VAL A 38 5.28 2.91 13.31
N THR A 39 5.92 1.73 13.39
CA THR A 39 7.20 1.60 14.10
C THR A 39 8.42 1.57 13.17
N GLY A 40 8.25 1.15 11.91
CA GLY A 40 9.35 0.78 11.03
C GLY A 40 9.94 -0.58 11.40
N TRP A 41 10.83 -1.12 10.57
CA TRP A 41 11.43 -2.43 10.82
C TRP A 41 12.90 -2.51 10.40
N ASP A 42 13.55 -3.60 10.80
CA ASP A 42 14.94 -3.95 10.47
C ASP A 42 16.00 -2.92 10.89
N THR A 43 15.93 -2.47 12.16
CA THR A 43 16.93 -1.55 12.71
C THR A 43 18.35 -2.13 12.65
N LYS A 44 19.30 -1.34 12.14
CA LYS A 44 20.74 -1.63 12.13
C LYS A 44 21.53 -0.47 12.71
N THR A 45 22.53 -0.80 13.50
CA THR A 45 23.59 0.15 13.86
C THR A 45 24.61 0.18 12.74
N LEU A 46 24.95 1.38 12.28
CA LEU A 46 25.96 1.57 11.24
C LEU A 46 27.36 1.39 11.81
N THR A 47 28.24 0.75 11.04
CA THR A 47 29.69 0.74 11.29
C THR A 47 30.35 2.03 10.78
N SER A 48 29.78 2.65 9.74
CA SER A 48 30.18 3.97 9.26
C SER A 48 29.07 4.66 8.48
N LEU A 49 29.11 6.00 8.49
CA LEU A 49 28.35 6.87 7.60
C LEU A 49 29.31 7.94 7.08
N VAL A 50 29.62 7.93 5.79
CA VAL A 50 30.62 8.83 5.19
C VAL A 50 29.99 9.64 4.08
N VAL A 51 30.20 10.96 4.11
CA VAL A 51 29.77 11.87 3.05
C VAL A 51 30.93 12.13 2.09
N ALA A 52 30.66 12.02 0.78
CA ALA A 52 31.58 12.42 -0.28
C ALA A 52 30.77 13.02 -1.44
N GLY A 53 31.10 14.26 -1.84
CA GLY A 53 30.48 14.90 -3.00
C GLY A 53 28.96 15.05 -2.89
N GLY A 54 28.45 15.27 -1.67
CA GLY A 54 27.01 15.37 -1.41
C GLY A 54 26.25 14.04 -1.44
N VAL A 55 26.96 12.90 -1.37
CA VAL A 55 26.36 11.56 -1.23
C VAL A 55 26.83 10.93 0.06
N ALA A 56 25.87 10.48 0.89
CA ALA A 56 26.16 9.75 2.11
C ALA A 56 26.16 8.24 1.80
N THR A 57 27.20 7.54 2.25
CA THR A 57 27.31 6.08 2.18
C THR A 57 27.22 5.50 3.59
N ALA A 58 26.15 4.77 3.87
CA ALA A 58 25.95 4.05 5.12
C ALA A 58 26.47 2.62 4.98
N THR A 59 27.19 2.13 5.99
CA THR A 59 27.76 0.76 6.04
C THR A 59 27.34 0.06 7.34
N TRP A 60 27.04 -1.23 7.28
CA TRP A 60 26.70 -2.06 8.45
C TRP A 60 27.19 -3.51 8.26
N THR A 61 26.89 -4.38 9.23
CA THR A 61 27.16 -5.83 9.17
C THR A 61 25.89 -6.64 8.91
N GLY A 62 25.97 -7.65 8.03
CA GLY A 62 24.82 -8.49 7.67
C GLY A 62 23.89 -7.86 6.64
N SER A 63 22.62 -8.30 6.62
CA SER A 63 21.59 -7.84 5.68
C SER A 63 20.76 -6.68 6.25
N HIS A 64 20.14 -5.91 5.33
CA HIS A 64 19.14 -4.88 5.64
C HIS A 64 18.05 -4.88 4.56
N SER A 65 16.82 -4.55 4.95
CA SER A 65 15.58 -4.58 4.16
C SER A 65 15.57 -3.61 2.99
N ALA A 66 16.29 -2.49 3.11
CA ALA A 66 16.18 -1.40 2.16
C ALA A 66 16.55 -1.82 0.73
N LEU A 67 15.71 -1.44 -0.21
CA LEU A 67 15.95 -1.48 -1.65
C LEU A 67 16.09 -0.06 -2.18
N GLU A 68 16.59 0.11 -3.40
CA GLU A 68 16.58 1.42 -4.06
C GLU A 68 15.15 1.97 -4.14
N LEU A 69 14.98 3.29 -3.96
CA LEU A 69 13.70 4.00 -3.80
C LEU A 69 12.91 3.70 -2.52
N ALA A 70 13.39 2.80 -1.65
CA ALA A 70 12.83 2.69 -0.31
C ALA A 70 13.22 3.91 0.53
N VAL A 71 12.44 4.19 1.58
CA VAL A 71 12.78 5.23 2.55
C VAL A 71 13.27 4.60 3.83
N ILE A 72 14.42 5.07 4.31
CA ILE A 72 14.98 4.72 5.61
C ILE A 72 14.87 5.90 6.57
N LEU A 73 14.87 5.63 7.87
CA LEU A 73 15.01 6.63 8.92
C LEU A 73 16.42 6.52 9.51
N VAL A 74 17.20 7.59 9.40
CA VAL A 74 18.54 7.71 9.99
C VAL A 74 18.44 8.46 11.32
N GLN A 75 19.05 7.92 12.38
CA GLN A 75 19.05 8.53 13.72
C GLN A 75 20.43 8.43 14.37
N GLY A 76 20.69 9.32 15.33
CA GLY A 76 21.89 9.26 16.18
C GLY A 76 23.14 9.95 15.63
N VAL A 77 23.03 10.71 14.54
CA VAL A 77 24.14 11.53 14.02
C VAL A 77 24.30 12.80 14.89
N THR A 78 25.50 13.08 15.39
CA THR A 78 25.74 14.19 16.34
C THR A 78 26.46 15.40 15.74
N ASP A 79 27.34 15.22 14.76
CA ASP A 79 28.15 16.29 14.15
C ASP A 79 27.54 16.80 12.82
N LYS A 80 27.05 15.89 11.98
CA LYS A 80 26.40 16.15 10.68
C LYS A 80 24.89 15.98 10.82
N THR A 81 24.28 16.71 11.75
CA THR A 81 22.88 16.50 12.19
C THR A 81 21.85 16.58 11.05
N ALA A 82 22.18 17.23 9.93
CA ALA A 82 21.37 17.25 8.71
C ALA A 82 21.12 15.84 8.11
N LEU A 83 21.97 14.85 8.42
CA LEU A 83 21.80 13.46 7.99
C LEU A 83 20.70 12.71 8.77
N ASN A 84 20.29 13.19 9.95
CA ASN A 84 19.17 12.60 10.69
C ASN A 84 17.84 12.86 9.97
N GLY A 85 16.91 11.91 10.11
CA GLY A 85 15.59 11.95 9.51
C GLY A 85 15.43 10.95 8.39
N GLU A 86 14.33 11.09 7.65
CA GLU A 86 14.03 10.20 6.54
C GLU A 86 14.93 10.47 5.34
N GLN A 87 15.40 9.41 4.70
CA GLN A 87 16.24 9.47 3.50
C GLN A 87 15.74 8.46 2.46
N LYS A 88 15.60 8.88 1.21
CA LYS A 88 15.32 7.96 0.10
C LYS A 88 16.62 7.32 -0.39
N VAL A 89 16.62 6.00 -0.52
CA VAL A 89 17.77 5.24 -1.00
C VAL A 89 17.97 5.43 -2.50
N THR A 90 19.17 5.86 -2.90
CA THR A 90 19.57 6.05 -4.30
C THR A 90 20.47 4.94 -4.82
N GLY A 91 20.99 4.09 -3.94
CA GLY A 91 21.83 2.96 -4.32
C GLY A 91 21.89 1.92 -3.20
N LYS A 92 21.95 0.65 -3.56
CA LYS A 92 21.93 -0.47 -2.63
C LYS A 92 22.96 -1.53 -3.03
N GLN A 93 23.81 -1.91 -2.08
CA GLN A 93 24.73 -3.05 -2.13
C GLN A 93 24.47 -3.96 -0.92
N PRO A 94 25.06 -5.16 -0.80
CA PRO A 94 24.74 -6.09 0.29
C PRO A 94 24.77 -5.46 1.69
N ASN A 95 25.86 -4.75 2.00
CA ASN A 95 26.13 -4.15 3.31
C ASN A 95 26.32 -2.62 3.29
N THR A 96 26.04 -1.97 2.15
CA THR A 96 26.03 -0.51 2.04
C THR A 96 24.80 0.00 1.31
N LEU A 97 24.44 1.25 1.59
CA LEU A 97 23.47 1.99 0.81
C LEU A 97 23.92 3.45 0.67
N THR A 98 23.39 4.12 -0.33
CA THR A 98 23.64 5.55 -0.56
C THR A 98 22.35 6.36 -0.56
N PHE A 99 22.46 7.61 -0.16
CA PHE A 99 21.41 8.63 -0.31
C PHE A 99 22.03 10.01 -0.54
N ALA A 100 21.29 10.88 -1.20
CA ALA A 100 21.73 12.25 -1.48
C ALA A 100 21.67 13.11 -0.21
N CYS A 101 22.71 13.92 0.01
CA CYS A 101 22.83 14.87 1.12
C CYS A 101 23.59 16.15 0.67
N PRO A 102 23.09 16.87 -0.34
CA PRO A 102 23.75 18.07 -0.84
C PRO A 102 23.91 19.11 0.28
N GLY A 103 25.07 19.76 0.33
CA GLY A 103 25.38 20.77 1.34
C GLY A 103 25.84 20.22 2.69
N VAL A 104 25.92 18.89 2.88
CA VAL A 104 26.58 18.29 4.04
C VAL A 104 28.09 18.18 3.77
N PRO A 105 28.97 18.64 4.68
CA PRO A 105 30.42 18.55 4.49
C PRO A 105 30.91 17.10 4.38
N ASP A 106 31.89 16.89 3.51
CA ASP A 106 32.54 15.59 3.31
C ASP A 106 33.24 15.09 4.58
N GLY A 107 33.33 13.76 4.70
CA GLY A 107 33.95 13.05 5.82
C GLY A 107 32.99 12.16 6.60
N ALA A 108 33.53 11.42 7.58
CA ALA A 108 32.76 10.51 8.42
C ALA A 108 31.87 11.26 9.40
N ALA A 109 30.61 10.84 9.53
CA ALA A 109 29.69 11.32 10.55
C ALA A 109 29.94 10.61 11.89
N ALA A 110 29.80 11.36 12.98
CA ALA A 110 29.98 10.90 14.35
C ALA A 110 28.63 10.58 15.01
N GLY A 111 28.67 9.71 16.02
CA GLY A 111 27.52 9.31 16.84
C GLY A 111 27.26 7.80 16.81
N THR A 112 26.31 7.36 17.62
CA THR A 112 25.77 5.99 17.56
C THR A 112 24.65 5.97 16.53
N ILE A 113 25.04 5.80 15.27
CA ILE A 113 24.12 5.99 14.14
C ILE A 113 23.35 4.70 13.87
N THR A 114 22.03 4.81 13.75
CA THR A 114 21.17 3.70 13.34
C THR A 114 20.38 4.05 12.08
N ILE A 115 20.03 3.02 11.32
CA ILE A 115 19.07 3.08 10.22
C ILE A 115 17.98 2.03 10.45
N LYS A 116 16.77 2.31 9.96
CA LYS A 116 15.69 1.33 9.83
C LYS A 116 14.82 1.70 8.64
N MET A 117 13.96 0.80 8.19
CA MET A 117 12.91 1.17 7.23
C MET A 117 11.96 2.17 7.89
N ALA A 118 11.68 3.28 7.20
CA ALA A 118 10.85 4.34 7.74
C ALA A 118 9.36 3.92 7.78
N PRO A 119 8.65 4.18 8.90
CA PRO A 119 7.21 3.94 8.96
C PRO A 119 6.44 4.91 8.05
N ALA A 120 5.19 4.56 7.71
CA ALA A 120 4.32 5.43 6.91
C ALA A 120 3.73 6.64 7.65
N GLY A 121 4.00 6.81 8.95
CA GLY A 121 3.55 7.97 9.72
C GLY A 121 2.12 7.84 10.25
N TRP A 122 1.72 6.63 10.66
CA TRP A 122 0.43 6.36 11.30
C TRP A 122 0.62 6.06 12.79
N THR A 123 -0.49 5.98 13.50
CA THR A 123 -0.57 5.64 14.93
C THR A 123 -1.40 4.37 15.14
N LYS A 124 -1.15 3.68 16.26
CA LYS A 124 -1.96 2.57 16.77
C LYS A 124 -2.59 2.97 18.11
N PRO A 125 -3.65 3.79 18.13
CA PRO A 125 -4.19 4.36 19.37
C PRO A 125 -4.76 3.31 20.34
N PHE A 126 -5.30 2.20 19.83
CA PHE A 126 -5.92 1.16 20.65
C PHE A 126 -5.53 -0.23 20.18
N SER A 127 -5.41 -1.16 21.13
CA SER A 127 -5.17 -2.58 20.83
C SER A 127 -5.65 -3.50 21.95
N ALA A 128 -6.03 -4.71 21.59
CA ALA A 128 -6.25 -5.85 22.48
C ALA A 128 -5.74 -7.13 21.79
N ALA A 129 -5.88 -8.28 22.46
CA ALA A 129 -5.50 -9.56 21.87
C ALA A 129 -6.20 -9.77 20.50
N GLY A 130 -5.38 -9.87 19.45
CA GLY A 130 -5.83 -10.06 18.06
C GLY A 130 -6.59 -8.88 17.45
N ARG A 131 -6.63 -7.70 18.09
CA ARG A 131 -7.40 -6.54 17.59
C ARG A 131 -6.60 -5.25 17.73
N ALA A 132 -6.66 -4.39 16.73
CA ALA A 132 -5.98 -3.09 16.75
C ALA A 132 -6.74 -2.03 15.98
N VAL A 133 -6.54 -0.78 16.36
CA VAL A 133 -7.02 0.39 15.62
C VAL A 133 -5.81 1.12 15.07
N PHE A 134 -5.84 1.47 13.78
CA PHE A 134 -4.84 2.29 13.12
C PHE A 134 -5.45 3.59 12.62
N LYS A 135 -4.68 4.68 12.69
CA LYS A 135 -5.11 6.02 12.31
C LYS A 135 -3.95 6.83 11.78
N SER A 136 -4.17 7.56 10.68
CA SER A 136 -3.18 8.51 10.14
C SER A 136 -2.75 9.52 11.21
N ALA A 137 -1.44 9.79 11.33
CA ALA A 137 -0.95 10.88 12.18
C ALA A 137 -0.94 12.23 11.44
N ALA A 138 -1.16 12.24 10.13
CA ALA A 138 -1.20 13.46 9.35
C ALA A 138 -2.51 14.22 9.65
N VAL A 139 -2.35 15.48 10.06
CA VAL A 139 -3.48 16.39 10.24
C VAL A 139 -3.93 16.86 8.86
N ASP A 140 -5.18 16.62 8.52
CA ASP A 140 -5.83 17.23 7.37
C ASP A 140 -6.55 18.52 7.76
N ALA A 141 -7.10 19.24 6.78
CA ALA A 141 -7.85 20.48 7.01
C ALA A 141 -9.08 20.31 7.95
N TYR A 142 -9.43 19.08 8.32
CA TYR A 142 -10.61 18.73 9.11
C TYR A 142 -10.29 18.06 10.45
N GLY A 143 -9.02 18.10 10.89
CA GLY A 143 -8.67 17.81 12.29
C GLY A 143 -8.32 16.37 12.60
N GLY A 144 -7.95 15.56 11.60
CA GLY A 144 -7.19 14.34 11.82
C GLY A 144 -8.00 13.06 11.76
N GLY A 145 -8.48 12.70 10.57
CA GLY A 145 -8.54 11.33 10.06
C GLY A 145 -9.50 10.32 10.72
N MET A 146 -10.07 9.48 9.86
CA MET A 146 -10.86 8.31 10.27
C MET A 146 -9.97 7.17 10.77
N CYS A 147 -10.54 6.23 11.51
CA CYS A 147 -9.84 5.07 12.06
C CYS A 147 -10.19 3.79 11.28
N ILE A 148 -9.24 2.86 11.14
CA ILE A 148 -9.54 1.47 10.77
C ILE A 148 -9.32 0.56 11.97
N ARG A 149 -10.35 -0.22 12.31
CA ARG A 149 -10.28 -1.33 13.26
C ARG A 149 -10.02 -2.63 12.48
N VAL A 150 -8.98 -3.33 12.88
CA VAL A 150 -8.59 -4.63 12.36
C VAL A 150 -8.80 -5.68 13.45
N ASP A 151 -9.60 -6.69 13.14
CA ASP A 151 -9.79 -7.88 13.96
C ASP A 151 -9.09 -9.07 13.28
N ASP A 152 -7.93 -9.38 13.81
CA ASP A 152 -7.01 -10.40 13.35
C ASP A 152 -6.99 -11.62 14.28
N THR A 153 -8.11 -11.88 14.96
CA THR A 153 -8.32 -13.11 15.75
C THR A 153 -8.43 -14.35 14.85
N GLY A 154 -8.89 -14.16 13.61
CA GLY A 154 -8.92 -15.19 12.57
C GLY A 154 -7.53 -15.58 12.07
N THR A 155 -7.34 -16.85 11.70
CA THR A 155 -6.05 -17.36 11.23
C THR A 155 -5.75 -16.94 9.79
N THR A 156 -6.71 -17.07 8.87
CA THR A 156 -6.50 -16.93 7.42
C THR A 156 -7.03 -15.63 6.81
N SER A 157 -7.90 -14.92 7.52
CA SER A 157 -8.41 -13.60 7.16
C SER A 157 -8.60 -12.73 8.39
N ALA A 158 -8.42 -11.42 8.23
CA ALA A 158 -8.81 -10.42 9.21
C ALA A 158 -10.19 -9.84 8.85
N ARG A 159 -10.91 -9.34 9.85
CA ARG A 159 -12.11 -8.51 9.67
C ARG A 159 -11.75 -7.05 9.81
N VAL A 160 -12.33 -6.19 8.99
CA VAL A 160 -12.07 -4.76 9.01
C VAL A 160 -13.35 -3.93 9.06
N VAL A 161 -13.35 -2.90 9.90
CA VAL A 161 -14.40 -1.87 9.97
C VAL A 161 -13.68 -0.55 10.18
N ALA A 162 -14.08 0.49 9.46
CA ALA A 162 -13.59 1.83 9.73
C ALA A 162 -14.63 2.65 10.52
N TYR A 163 -14.16 3.69 11.21
CA TYR A 163 -14.97 4.51 12.10
C TYR A 163 -14.58 5.97 11.97
N GLU A 164 -15.55 6.87 12.15
CA GLU A 164 -15.26 8.29 12.25
C GLU A 164 -14.40 8.63 13.47
N SER A 165 -14.63 7.91 14.56
CA SER A 165 -13.79 7.98 15.75
C SER A 165 -13.91 6.71 16.57
N MET A 166 -12.92 6.43 17.40
CA MET A 166 -12.95 5.35 18.37
C MET A 166 -12.45 5.84 19.73
N SER A 167 -13.04 5.33 20.81
CA SER A 167 -12.63 5.63 22.19
C SER A 167 -11.82 4.48 22.81
N ASP A 168 -11.96 3.28 22.26
CA ASP A 168 -11.17 2.10 22.58
C ASP A 168 -11.18 1.14 21.36
N VAL A 169 -10.65 -0.08 21.51
CA VAL A 169 -10.53 -1.05 20.40
C VAL A 169 -11.87 -1.67 19.98
N ASP A 170 -12.90 -1.64 20.82
CA ASP A 170 -14.21 -2.26 20.60
C ASP A 170 -15.38 -1.25 20.55
N THR A 171 -15.13 0.01 20.89
CA THR A 171 -16.13 1.10 20.89
C THR A 171 -15.76 2.18 19.87
N GLY A 172 -16.63 2.36 18.87
CA GLY A 172 -16.46 3.38 17.82
C GLY A 172 -17.77 4.03 17.39
N PHE A 173 -17.66 5.23 16.83
CA PHE A 173 -18.77 6.02 16.28
C PHE A 173 -18.67 6.11 14.75
N GLY A 174 -19.83 6.13 14.08
CA GLY A 174 -19.92 6.21 12.62
C GLY A 174 -19.21 5.05 11.90
N PRO A 175 -19.59 3.78 12.14
CA PRO A 175 -18.97 2.64 11.47
C PRO A 175 -19.25 2.67 9.96
N PHE A 176 -18.22 2.40 9.15
CA PHE A 176 -18.31 2.16 7.72
C PHE A 176 -17.46 0.93 7.32
N PRO A 177 -18.07 -0.09 6.67
CA PRO A 177 -19.52 -0.23 6.43
C PRO A 177 -20.32 -0.30 7.74
N THR A 178 -21.60 0.09 7.68
CA THR A 178 -22.52 -0.09 8.82
C THR A 178 -22.77 -1.58 9.10
N PRO A 179 -23.20 -1.96 10.31
CA PRO A 179 -23.63 -3.34 10.59
C PRO A 179 -24.74 -3.85 9.68
N ALA A 180 -25.60 -2.97 9.15
CA ALA A 180 -26.64 -3.34 8.20
C ALA A 180 -26.11 -3.61 6.79
N GLN A 181 -25.05 -2.92 6.38
CA GLN A 181 -24.37 -3.13 5.09
C GLN A 181 -23.48 -4.37 5.12
N MET A 182 -22.74 -4.58 6.21
CA MET A 182 -21.84 -5.72 6.37
C MET A 182 -21.68 -6.04 7.87
N PRO A 183 -22.46 -6.99 8.42
CA PRO A 183 -22.39 -7.36 9.83
C PRO A 183 -20.97 -7.78 10.25
N GLY A 184 -20.41 -7.09 11.24
CA GLY A 184 -19.05 -7.36 11.74
C GLY A 184 -17.91 -6.97 10.79
N GLY A 185 -18.19 -6.20 9.74
CA GLY A 185 -17.17 -5.65 8.83
C GLY A 185 -16.85 -6.47 7.60
N GLY A 186 -15.91 -5.99 6.80
CA GLY A 186 -15.43 -6.66 5.60
C GLY A 186 -14.32 -7.68 5.89
N TYR A 187 -14.02 -8.55 4.93
CA TYR A 187 -12.89 -9.49 5.02
C TYR A 187 -11.68 -9.02 4.22
N TRP A 188 -10.50 -9.11 4.83
CA TRP A 188 -9.20 -9.02 4.16
C TRP A 188 -8.44 -10.35 4.34
N THR A 189 -8.15 -11.02 3.22
CA THR A 189 -7.42 -12.28 3.24
C THR A 189 -5.94 -12.08 3.57
N LYS A 190 -5.39 -12.98 4.37
CA LYS A 190 -3.96 -13.02 4.72
C LYS A 190 -3.24 -14.18 4.08
N SER A 191 -3.83 -15.37 4.18
CA SER A 191 -3.27 -16.65 3.75
C SER A 191 -4.39 -17.65 3.49
N THR A 192 -4.24 -18.53 2.51
CA THR A 192 -5.16 -19.67 2.31
C THR A 192 -4.83 -20.86 3.21
N VAL A 193 -3.69 -20.82 3.92
CA VAL A 193 -3.21 -21.89 4.79
C VAL A 193 -3.11 -21.37 6.22
N ALA A 194 -3.81 -22.00 7.16
CA ALA A 194 -3.76 -21.68 8.59
C ALA A 194 -2.46 -22.24 9.22
N SER A 195 -1.33 -21.63 8.94
CA SER A 195 -0.02 -22.05 9.43
C SER A 195 0.93 -20.86 9.64
N ALA A 196 2.10 -21.14 10.21
CA ALA A 196 3.19 -20.17 10.31
C ALA A 196 3.92 -19.93 8.97
N THR A 197 3.57 -20.65 7.90
CA THR A 197 4.19 -20.50 6.57
C THR A 197 3.93 -19.08 6.05
N PRO A 198 4.98 -18.32 5.67
CA PRO A 198 4.81 -16.97 5.15
C PRO A 198 3.95 -16.93 3.88
N ALA A 199 3.04 -15.98 3.82
CA ALA A 199 2.34 -15.58 2.61
C ALA A 199 2.96 -14.30 2.06
N ALA A 200 3.13 -14.22 0.73
CA ALA A 200 3.73 -13.08 0.07
C ALA A 200 2.77 -11.87 0.06
N TYR A 201 3.35 -10.67 -0.05
CA TYR A 201 2.58 -9.43 -0.08
C TYR A 201 3.37 -8.24 -0.60
N ALA A 202 2.65 -7.17 -0.95
CA ALA A 202 3.19 -5.82 -1.05
C ALA A 202 2.35 -4.83 -0.20
N MET A 203 3.04 -3.86 0.40
CA MET A 203 2.43 -2.71 1.08
C MET A 203 2.89 -1.44 0.38
N PHE A 204 2.00 -0.46 0.28
CA PHE A 204 2.30 0.87 -0.23
C PHE A 204 1.56 1.88 0.63
N ALA A 205 2.19 3.00 0.97
CA ALA A 205 1.49 4.03 1.70
C ALA A 205 2.13 5.39 1.51
N ASP A 206 1.30 6.40 1.68
CA ASP A 206 1.76 7.69 2.16
C ASP A 206 1.18 7.97 3.55
N ALA A 207 1.33 9.20 4.02
CA ALA A 207 0.89 9.59 5.35
C ALA A 207 -0.63 9.53 5.58
N ARG A 208 -1.48 9.35 4.54
CA ARG A 208 -2.95 9.36 4.68
C ARG A 208 -3.68 8.21 4.00
N PHE A 209 -3.04 7.44 3.14
CA PHE A 209 -3.63 6.24 2.52
C PHE A 209 -2.62 5.10 2.50
N PHE A 210 -3.05 3.87 2.80
CA PHE A 210 -2.24 2.68 2.60
C PHE A 210 -2.98 1.62 1.77
N PHE A 211 -2.21 0.88 0.98
CA PHE A 211 -2.61 -0.31 0.24
C PHE A 211 -1.94 -1.55 0.84
N TRP A 212 -2.70 -2.64 0.84
CA TRP A 212 -2.33 -3.99 1.21
C TRP A 212 -2.63 -4.91 0.02
N HIS A 213 -1.59 -5.42 -0.63
CA HIS A 213 -1.72 -6.42 -1.68
C HIS A 213 -1.34 -7.80 -1.12
N ALA A 214 -2.34 -8.60 -0.75
CA ALA A 214 -2.12 -9.95 -0.25
C ALA A 214 -1.92 -10.94 -1.41
N ILE A 215 -0.97 -11.87 -1.29
CA ILE A 215 -0.83 -13.03 -2.17
C ILE A 215 -1.09 -14.29 -1.31
N PRO A 216 -2.36 -14.56 -0.96
CA PRO A 216 -2.69 -15.43 0.16
C PRO A 216 -2.37 -16.90 -0.12
N ALA A 217 -2.41 -17.35 -1.38
CA ALA A 217 -2.13 -18.74 -1.73
C ALA A 217 -0.64 -19.05 -1.88
N PHE A 218 0.25 -18.06 -1.74
CA PHE A 218 1.69 -18.26 -1.76
C PHE A 218 2.16 -19.28 -0.70
N ALA A 219 1.54 -19.23 0.49
CA ALA A 219 1.83 -20.17 1.58
C ALA A 219 1.44 -21.62 1.25
N ALA A 220 0.50 -21.83 0.32
CA ALA A 220 0.15 -23.16 -0.20
C ALA A 220 1.11 -23.60 -1.30
N ASN A 221 1.51 -22.68 -2.18
CA ASN A 221 2.45 -22.92 -3.26
C ASN A 221 3.11 -21.60 -3.70
N ALA A 222 4.43 -21.53 -3.65
CA ALA A 222 5.19 -20.31 -3.97
C ALA A 222 5.05 -19.85 -5.44
N THR A 223 4.49 -20.68 -6.33
CA THR A 223 4.17 -20.30 -7.72
C THR A 223 2.84 -19.55 -7.85
N TYR A 224 2.01 -19.55 -6.81
CA TYR A 224 0.77 -18.78 -6.76
C TYR A 224 1.08 -17.34 -6.35
N LEU A 225 1.35 -16.51 -7.35
CA LEU A 225 1.77 -15.11 -7.21
C LEU A 225 0.64 -14.09 -7.43
N GLY A 226 -0.58 -14.56 -7.66
CA GLY A 226 -1.74 -13.70 -7.84
C GLY A 226 -2.27 -13.23 -6.48
N GLY A 227 -2.49 -11.93 -6.37
CA GLY A 227 -3.00 -11.32 -5.16
C GLY A 227 -4.22 -10.43 -5.34
N VAL A 228 -4.54 -9.70 -4.29
CA VAL A 228 -5.68 -8.79 -4.22
C VAL A 228 -5.31 -7.53 -3.47
N THR A 229 -5.54 -6.35 -4.06
CA THR A 229 -5.28 -5.06 -3.40
C THR A 229 -6.49 -4.58 -2.60
N ARG A 230 -6.25 -4.37 -1.32
CA ARG A 230 -7.12 -3.67 -0.37
C ARG A 230 -6.45 -2.39 0.11
N GLY A 231 -7.18 -1.51 0.77
CA GLY A 231 -6.62 -0.28 1.31
C GLY A 231 -7.58 0.48 2.20
N PHE A 232 -7.00 1.43 2.90
CA PHE A 232 -7.74 2.36 3.74
C PHE A 232 -7.08 3.73 3.79
N GLY A 233 -7.91 4.77 3.77
CA GLY A 233 -7.50 6.12 4.08
C GLY A 233 -8.11 7.16 3.16
N ASP A 234 -7.48 8.33 3.13
CA ASP A 234 -8.01 9.50 2.46
C ASP A 234 -7.72 9.49 0.96
N LEU A 235 -8.79 9.64 0.18
CA LEU A 235 -8.75 9.77 -1.28
C LEU A 235 -8.46 11.21 -1.71
N LEU A 236 -8.18 11.38 -2.99
CA LEU A 236 -8.00 12.69 -3.61
C LEU A 236 -9.37 13.27 -3.99
N ALA A 237 -9.93 14.09 -3.09
CA ALA A 237 -11.20 14.76 -3.33
C ALA A 237 -11.17 15.62 -4.60
N ARG A 238 -12.18 15.46 -5.48
CA ARG A 238 -12.29 16.27 -6.71
C ARG A 238 -13.05 17.57 -6.51
N ARG A 239 -13.82 17.68 -5.44
CA ARG A 239 -14.57 18.89 -5.09
C ARG A 239 -13.59 20.00 -4.69
N PRO A 240 -13.61 21.19 -5.33
CA PRO A 240 -12.69 22.28 -5.00
C PRO A 240 -12.75 22.75 -3.54
N ALA A 241 -13.94 22.67 -2.92
CA ALA A 241 -14.14 23.00 -1.50
C ALA A 241 -13.71 21.89 -0.53
N GLY A 242 -13.16 20.78 -1.04
CA GLY A 242 -12.85 19.57 -0.29
C GLY A 242 -14.04 18.61 -0.13
N ASP A 243 -13.73 17.36 0.25
CA ASP A 243 -14.67 16.34 0.71
C ASP A 243 -14.03 15.62 1.91
N PRO A 244 -14.34 16.01 3.16
CA PRO A 244 -13.77 15.39 4.36
C PRO A 244 -14.18 13.91 4.54
N PHE A 245 -15.17 13.46 3.77
CA PHE A 245 -15.68 12.09 3.82
C PHE A 245 -15.20 11.26 2.61
N ALA A 246 -14.28 11.80 1.79
CA ALA A 246 -13.58 11.07 0.75
C ALA A 246 -12.51 10.14 1.38
N VAL A 247 -12.98 9.17 2.16
CA VAL A 247 -12.18 8.15 2.83
C VAL A 247 -12.71 6.80 2.40
N ASP A 248 -11.83 5.93 1.92
CA ASP A 248 -12.25 4.60 1.47
C ASP A 248 -11.81 3.52 2.45
N LEU A 249 -12.69 2.53 2.64
CA LEU A 249 -12.36 1.20 3.10
C LEU A 249 -12.97 0.22 2.11
N ASN A 250 -12.13 -0.46 1.32
CA ASN A 250 -12.61 -1.52 0.45
C ASN A 250 -12.49 -2.89 1.10
N TYR A 251 -13.36 -3.84 0.75
CA TYR A 251 -13.38 -5.15 1.39
C TYR A 251 -14.01 -6.25 0.53
N SER A 252 -13.77 -7.50 0.92
CA SER A 252 -14.55 -8.65 0.45
C SER A 252 -15.75 -8.91 1.37
N SER A 253 -16.88 -9.29 0.79
CA SER A 253 -18.06 -9.81 1.49
C SER A 253 -18.05 -11.33 1.64
N ALA A 254 -17.19 -12.03 0.89
CA ALA A 254 -17.07 -13.48 0.92
C ALA A 254 -16.44 -13.97 2.23
N ALA A 255 -17.16 -14.83 2.95
CA ALA A 255 -16.61 -15.46 4.16
C ALA A 255 -15.52 -16.49 3.83
N ALA A 256 -15.59 -17.14 2.67
CA ALA A 256 -14.62 -18.13 2.24
C ALA A 256 -13.34 -17.44 1.73
N VAL A 257 -12.22 -17.70 2.41
CA VAL A 257 -10.89 -17.14 2.11
C VAL A 257 -10.47 -17.30 0.65
N THR A 258 -10.80 -18.40 -0.01
CA THR A 258 -10.46 -18.63 -1.42
C THR A 258 -11.26 -17.79 -2.42
N SER A 259 -12.34 -17.15 -1.95
CA SER A 259 -13.27 -16.36 -2.75
C SER A 259 -13.19 -14.85 -2.48
N GLN A 260 -12.28 -14.41 -1.60
CA GLN A 260 -12.14 -13.02 -1.16
C GLN A 260 -11.38 -12.11 -2.16
N TYR A 261 -11.62 -12.30 -3.46
CA TYR A 261 -10.96 -11.57 -4.54
C TYR A 261 -11.82 -10.41 -5.09
N GLU A 262 -13.05 -10.24 -4.62
CA GLU A 262 -14.02 -9.27 -5.14
C GLU A 262 -13.91 -7.89 -4.47
N GLY A 263 -14.34 -6.80 -5.12
CA GLY A 263 -14.35 -5.46 -4.50
C GLY A 263 -12.96 -4.92 -4.19
N SER A 264 -11.95 -5.41 -4.90
CA SER A 264 -10.57 -4.98 -4.77
C SER A 264 -10.29 -3.83 -5.72
N PHE A 265 -9.17 -3.13 -5.54
CA PHE A 265 -8.77 -2.09 -6.50
C PHE A 265 -8.40 -2.67 -7.88
N ASP A 266 -8.09 -3.96 -7.98
CA ASP A 266 -7.59 -4.56 -9.23
C ASP A 266 -8.57 -5.51 -9.93
N ASN A 267 -9.61 -5.96 -9.22
CA ASN A 267 -10.47 -7.06 -9.62
C ASN A 267 -11.90 -6.89 -9.07
N GLN A 268 -12.88 -7.24 -9.91
CA GLN A 268 -14.32 -7.09 -9.68
C GLN A 268 -14.66 -5.75 -9.00
N ARG A 269 -14.36 -4.66 -9.70
CA ARG A 269 -14.37 -3.28 -9.18
C ARG A 269 -15.76 -2.62 -9.17
N ASN A 270 -16.64 -3.04 -10.09
CA ASN A 270 -18.02 -2.55 -10.23
C ASN A 270 -18.99 -3.24 -9.23
N VAL A 271 -18.62 -3.26 -7.95
CA VAL A 271 -19.40 -3.85 -6.85
C VAL A 271 -19.38 -2.90 -5.65
N ALA A 272 -20.50 -2.79 -4.96
CA ALA A 272 -20.68 -1.84 -3.86
C ALA A 272 -19.97 -2.31 -2.58
N GLN A 273 -18.63 -2.21 -2.55
CA GLN A 273 -17.77 -2.70 -1.48
C GLN A 273 -16.65 -1.70 -1.09
N HIS A 274 -16.75 -0.46 -1.58
CA HIS A 274 -15.89 0.67 -1.19
C HIS A 274 -16.67 1.58 -0.24
N ALA A 275 -16.51 1.36 1.06
CA ALA A 275 -17.27 2.08 2.08
C ALA A 275 -16.62 3.43 2.39
N THR A 276 -17.46 4.47 2.40
CA THR A 276 -17.10 5.81 2.87
C THR A 276 -17.94 6.18 4.09
N PRO A 277 -17.44 7.00 5.03
CA PRO A 277 -18.13 7.34 6.28
C PRO A 277 -19.47 8.04 6.05
N ARG A 278 -19.56 8.89 5.02
CA ARG A 278 -20.76 9.63 4.62
C ARG A 278 -20.76 9.90 3.12
N ASP A 279 -21.92 10.35 2.64
CA ASP A 279 -22.05 10.99 1.33
C ASP A 279 -21.20 12.29 1.22
N PHE A 280 -20.93 12.75 -0.01
CA PHE A 280 -20.13 13.97 -0.26
C PHE A 280 -20.77 15.25 0.31
N THR A 281 -22.07 15.21 0.61
CA THR A 281 -22.80 16.28 1.30
C THR A 281 -22.48 16.34 2.80
N GLY A 282 -21.87 15.30 3.36
CA GLY A 282 -21.61 15.14 4.80
C GLY A 282 -22.83 14.75 5.63
N LEU A 283 -23.96 14.48 4.99
CA LEU A 283 -25.19 14.05 5.66
C LEU A 283 -25.32 12.53 5.67
N GLY A 284 -26.09 12.01 6.63
CA GLY A 284 -26.41 10.60 6.73
C GLY A 284 -25.32 9.74 7.37
N SER A 285 -25.35 8.45 7.05
CA SER A 285 -24.43 7.41 7.52
C SER A 285 -23.55 6.89 6.37
N ALA A 286 -22.79 5.83 6.63
CA ALA A 286 -21.91 5.22 5.64
C ALA A 286 -22.62 4.91 4.32
N VAL A 287 -21.95 5.20 3.22
CA VAL A 287 -22.40 4.87 1.86
C VAL A 287 -21.39 3.95 1.19
N LEU A 288 -21.91 3.01 0.41
CA LEU A 288 -21.10 2.09 -0.38
C LEU A 288 -20.94 2.65 -1.79
N ASN A 289 -19.73 2.52 -2.31
CA ASN A 289 -19.33 2.97 -3.63
C ASN A 289 -18.77 1.79 -4.41
N ILE A 290 -18.59 2.02 -5.70
CA ILE A 290 -17.78 1.19 -6.59
C ILE A 290 -16.47 1.91 -6.89
N VAL A 291 -15.45 1.18 -7.35
CA VAL A 291 -14.23 1.77 -7.94
C VAL A 291 -14.23 1.51 -9.43
N ASN A 292 -13.71 2.44 -10.23
CA ASN A 292 -13.56 2.29 -11.67
C ASN A 292 -12.29 2.99 -12.18
N PRO A 293 -11.70 2.50 -13.28
CA PRO A 293 -10.69 3.27 -13.99
C PRO A 293 -11.35 4.32 -14.89
N TYR A 294 -10.63 5.41 -15.18
CA TYR A 294 -11.04 6.39 -16.20
C TYR A 294 -11.03 5.83 -17.63
N VAL A 295 -10.13 4.88 -17.89
CA VAL A 295 -9.94 4.25 -19.19
C VAL A 295 -9.88 2.75 -18.98
N GLY A 296 -10.56 2.00 -19.82
CA GLY A 296 -10.53 0.54 -19.82
C GLY A 296 -11.83 -0.11 -19.34
N GLY A 297 -11.83 -1.44 -19.35
CA GLY A 297 -12.92 -2.24 -18.79
C GLY A 297 -13.09 -2.01 -17.29
N THR A 298 -14.34 -2.02 -16.82
CA THR A 298 -14.69 -1.69 -15.43
C THR A 298 -14.60 -2.87 -14.46
N THR A 299 -14.38 -4.09 -14.95
CA THR A 299 -14.37 -5.29 -14.10
C THR A 299 -12.99 -5.48 -13.46
N ASN A 300 -11.96 -5.70 -14.27
CA ASN A 300 -10.63 -6.10 -13.77
C ASN A 300 -9.52 -5.33 -14.49
N SER A 301 -8.39 -5.15 -13.82
CA SER A 301 -7.18 -4.74 -14.52
C SER A 301 -6.77 -5.82 -15.52
N GLY A 302 -6.27 -5.41 -16.67
CA GLY A 302 -5.75 -6.26 -17.73
C GLY A 302 -6.79 -7.07 -18.51
N SER A 303 -8.05 -6.62 -18.53
CA SER A 303 -9.14 -7.36 -19.19
C SER A 303 -9.89 -6.56 -20.26
N ASP A 304 -9.34 -5.44 -20.74
CA ASP A 304 -9.97 -4.65 -21.81
C ASP A 304 -9.57 -5.15 -23.20
N VAL A 305 -10.56 -5.62 -23.96
CA VAL A 305 -10.38 -6.05 -25.36
C VAL A 305 -10.31 -4.88 -26.33
N THR A 306 -10.75 -3.68 -25.94
CA THR A 306 -10.81 -2.48 -26.78
C THR A 306 -9.44 -1.88 -27.01
N LEU A 307 -8.65 -1.75 -25.93
CA LEU A 307 -7.26 -1.27 -26.00
C LEU A 307 -6.26 -2.37 -26.39
N GLY A 308 -6.73 -3.61 -26.49
CA GLY A 308 -5.97 -4.75 -27.00
C GLY A 308 -4.93 -5.31 -26.02
N GLU A 309 -3.98 -6.06 -26.58
CA GLU A 309 -2.92 -6.73 -25.83
C GLU A 309 -1.73 -5.78 -25.57
N PHE A 310 -0.97 -6.05 -24.51
CA PHE A 310 0.36 -5.47 -24.31
C PHE A 310 1.43 -6.40 -24.88
N PRO A 311 2.44 -5.87 -25.63
CA PRO A 311 2.57 -4.48 -26.06
C PRO A 311 1.53 -4.09 -27.12
N SER A 312 1.11 -2.82 -27.10
CA SER A 312 0.17 -2.28 -28.10
C SER A 312 0.69 -2.56 -29.51
N ARG A 313 -0.17 -3.11 -30.39
CA ARG A 313 0.23 -3.53 -31.76
C ARG A 313 0.89 -2.41 -32.57
N TYR A 314 0.42 -1.17 -32.41
CA TYR A 314 0.84 -0.06 -33.25
C TYR A 314 1.89 0.82 -32.59
N SER A 315 1.77 1.06 -31.28
CA SER A 315 2.66 1.98 -30.56
C SER A 315 3.67 1.29 -29.65
N GLY A 316 3.47 0.01 -29.33
CA GLY A 316 4.27 -0.71 -28.33
C GLY A 316 4.04 -0.25 -26.88
N GLU A 317 3.17 0.73 -26.67
CA GLU A 317 2.98 1.39 -25.39
C GLU A 317 2.26 0.51 -24.35
N LEU A 318 2.57 0.80 -23.09
CA LEU A 318 1.81 0.37 -21.91
C LEU A 318 0.81 1.46 -21.53
N PHE A 319 -0.48 1.18 -21.67
CA PHE A 319 -1.54 2.09 -21.28
C PHE A 319 -1.85 1.95 -19.79
N MET A 320 -2.07 3.10 -19.13
CA MET A 320 -2.34 3.16 -17.71
C MET A 320 -3.51 4.11 -17.47
N SER A 321 -4.33 3.79 -16.46
CA SER A 321 -5.44 4.64 -16.03
C SER A 321 -5.36 4.89 -14.53
N ARG A 322 -5.71 6.11 -14.11
CA ARG A 322 -6.09 6.38 -12.72
C ARG A 322 -7.41 5.68 -12.39
N GLU A 323 -7.66 5.54 -11.10
CA GLU A 323 -8.92 5.01 -10.56
C GLU A 323 -9.65 6.07 -9.75
N PHE A 324 -10.96 5.93 -9.68
CA PHE A 324 -11.85 6.77 -8.92
C PHE A 324 -12.96 5.95 -8.26
N ILE A 325 -13.49 6.46 -7.15
CA ILE A 325 -14.72 5.93 -6.57
C ILE A 325 -15.94 6.69 -7.09
N ALA A 326 -17.07 5.99 -7.22
CA ALA A 326 -18.37 6.57 -7.55
C ALA A 326 -19.50 5.83 -6.82
N PRO A 327 -20.64 6.48 -6.55
CA PRO A 327 -21.75 5.84 -5.82
C PRO A 327 -22.27 4.55 -6.49
N SER A 328 -22.31 4.53 -7.83
CA SER A 328 -22.76 3.37 -8.61
C SER A 328 -22.34 3.49 -10.08
N THR A 329 -22.63 2.47 -10.88
CA THR A 329 -22.30 2.46 -12.31
C THR A 329 -22.97 3.63 -13.03
N GLY A 330 -22.22 4.33 -13.88
CA GLY A 330 -22.74 5.47 -14.65
C GLY A 330 -22.84 6.78 -13.88
N GLN A 331 -22.38 6.83 -12.63
CA GLN A 331 -22.28 8.07 -11.84
C GLN A 331 -20.92 8.75 -12.03
N PRO A 332 -20.84 10.08 -11.89
CA PRO A 332 -19.58 10.81 -12.00
C PRO A 332 -18.60 10.46 -10.87
N PRO A 333 -17.28 10.60 -11.11
CA PRO A 333 -16.25 10.40 -10.08
C PRO A 333 -16.44 11.31 -8.87
N ARG A 334 -16.39 10.73 -7.66
CA ARG A 334 -16.40 11.48 -6.38
C ARG A 334 -14.98 11.89 -5.97
N ALA A 335 -14.06 10.93 -5.94
CA ALA A 335 -12.68 11.12 -5.53
C ALA A 335 -11.75 10.14 -6.27
N ASP A 336 -10.51 10.56 -6.52
CA ASP A 336 -9.50 9.72 -7.17
C ASP A 336 -8.71 8.90 -6.14
N VAL A 337 -8.33 7.68 -6.50
CA VAL A 337 -7.52 6.80 -5.66
C VAL A 337 -6.04 7.19 -5.81
N PRO A 338 -5.30 7.48 -4.72
CA PRO A 338 -3.92 7.96 -4.81
C PRO A 338 -2.95 6.85 -5.22
N GLY A 339 -1.89 7.21 -5.95
CA GLY A 339 -0.71 6.34 -6.18
C GLY A 339 -0.89 5.13 -7.11
N ILE A 340 -2.12 4.66 -7.32
CA ILE A 340 -2.43 3.45 -8.11
C ILE A 340 -2.62 3.74 -9.61
N ARG A 341 -2.25 2.78 -10.45
CA ARG A 341 -2.52 2.76 -11.90
C ARG A 341 -2.99 1.38 -12.34
N THR A 342 -4.24 1.33 -12.81
CA THR A 342 -4.77 0.18 -13.54
C THR A 342 -4.13 0.11 -14.93
N ILE A 343 -3.92 -1.09 -15.44
CA ILE A 343 -3.50 -1.33 -16.82
C ILE A 343 -4.69 -1.93 -17.59
N PRO A 344 -5.25 -1.27 -18.61
CA PRO A 344 -6.39 -1.83 -19.34
C PRO A 344 -6.05 -3.07 -20.19
N GLN A 345 -4.85 -3.07 -20.78
CA GLN A 345 -4.44 -4.03 -21.81
C GLN A 345 -4.37 -5.47 -21.31
N THR A 346 -4.78 -6.42 -22.16
CA THR A 346 -4.64 -7.86 -21.86
C THR A 346 -3.19 -8.33 -22.01
N LYS A 347 -2.88 -9.53 -21.48
CA LYS A 347 -1.55 -10.19 -21.54
C LYS A 347 -0.37 -9.50 -20.86
N VAL A 348 -0.61 -8.40 -20.15
CA VAL A 348 0.44 -7.64 -19.45
C VAL A 348 1.23 -8.51 -18.47
N ALA A 349 0.56 -9.48 -17.84
CA ALA A 349 1.20 -10.41 -16.92
C ALA A 349 2.34 -11.21 -17.57
N ASP A 350 2.42 -11.37 -18.89
CA ASP A 350 3.57 -12.03 -19.55
C ASP A 350 4.85 -11.18 -19.50
N SER A 351 4.71 -9.87 -19.37
CA SER A 351 5.83 -8.92 -19.36
C SER A 351 6.11 -8.32 -17.99
N LEU A 352 5.10 -8.16 -17.14
CA LEU A 352 5.22 -7.54 -15.82
C LEU A 352 4.79 -8.51 -14.71
N LYS A 353 5.74 -8.86 -13.86
CA LYS A 353 5.58 -9.71 -12.69
C LYS A 353 5.68 -8.90 -11.41
N PHE A 354 5.24 -9.51 -10.32
CA PHE A 354 5.28 -8.93 -8.98
C PHE A 354 6.69 -8.42 -8.64
N GLY A 355 6.78 -7.15 -8.25
CA GLY A 355 8.03 -6.51 -7.89
C GLY A 355 8.78 -5.85 -9.05
N ASP A 356 8.35 -6.08 -10.30
CA ASP A 356 8.94 -5.41 -11.46
C ASP A 356 8.73 -3.90 -11.36
N ARG A 357 9.74 -3.15 -11.84
CA ARG A 357 9.74 -1.69 -11.84
C ARG A 357 9.55 -1.18 -13.26
N VAL A 358 8.57 -0.31 -13.43
CA VAL A 358 8.26 0.34 -14.70
C VAL A 358 8.62 1.82 -14.59
N PRO A 359 9.56 2.34 -15.40
CA PRO A 359 9.80 3.78 -15.45
C PRO A 359 8.57 4.48 -16.03
N GLY A 360 8.12 5.54 -15.35
CA GLY A 360 7.02 6.37 -15.82
C GLY A 360 7.44 7.22 -17.03
N THR A 361 6.50 7.41 -17.94
CA THR A 361 6.65 8.25 -19.14
C THR A 361 5.51 9.28 -19.21
N GLY A 362 5.62 10.28 -20.09
CA GLY A 362 4.62 11.33 -20.23
C GLY A 362 4.38 12.07 -18.90
N ASP A 363 3.13 12.12 -18.45
CA ASP A 363 2.71 12.74 -17.18
C ASP A 363 3.33 12.07 -15.93
N LEU A 364 3.94 10.89 -16.09
CA LEU A 364 4.65 10.16 -15.05
C LEU A 364 6.18 10.19 -15.26
N ALA A 365 6.72 11.08 -16.10
CA ALA A 365 8.15 11.23 -16.27
C ALA A 365 8.85 11.49 -14.93
N GLY A 366 9.91 10.74 -14.65
CA GLY A 366 10.64 10.79 -13.37
C GLY A 366 10.00 9.98 -12.23
N ARG A 367 8.85 9.35 -12.47
CA ARG A 367 8.24 8.38 -11.55
C ARG A 367 8.77 6.97 -11.82
N THR A 368 8.74 6.14 -10.79
CA THR A 368 8.96 4.69 -10.90
C THR A 368 7.76 4.01 -10.31
N LEU A 369 7.15 3.13 -11.09
CA LEU A 369 5.97 2.36 -10.69
C LEU A 369 6.37 0.92 -10.39
N LEU A 370 5.78 0.32 -9.36
CA LEU A 370 6.01 -1.07 -8.98
C LEU A 370 4.79 -1.92 -9.32
N ALA A 371 5.02 -3.05 -9.98
CA ALA A 371 3.97 -3.96 -10.42
C ALA A 371 3.54 -4.95 -9.33
N VAL A 372 2.23 -5.17 -9.23
CA VAL A 372 1.61 -6.29 -8.53
C VAL A 372 0.67 -7.01 -9.49
N ASN A 373 0.48 -8.32 -9.29
CA ASN A 373 -0.38 -9.12 -10.15
C ASN A 373 -1.68 -9.48 -9.43
N SER A 374 -2.82 -9.17 -10.06
CA SER A 374 -4.13 -9.47 -9.50
C SER A 374 -4.60 -10.86 -9.88
N VAL A 375 -5.46 -11.44 -9.05
CA VAL A 375 -6.27 -12.61 -9.41
C VAL A 375 -7.59 -12.19 -10.05
N ILE A 376 -8.10 -13.00 -10.97
CA ILE A 376 -9.42 -12.77 -11.58
C ILE A 376 -10.49 -13.73 -11.04
N THR A 377 -10.15 -15.01 -10.89
CA THR A 377 -11.12 -16.08 -10.57
C THR A 377 -10.84 -16.83 -9.27
N GLY A 378 -9.69 -16.61 -8.63
CA GLY A 378 -9.30 -17.27 -7.38
C GLY A 378 -7.80 -17.21 -7.11
N PHE A 379 -7.40 -17.53 -5.88
CA PHE A 379 -5.99 -17.44 -5.46
C PHE A 379 -5.13 -18.64 -5.88
N SER A 380 -5.74 -19.78 -6.22
CA SER A 380 -5.05 -21.03 -6.52
C SER A 380 -4.71 -21.15 -8.01
N GLY A 381 -3.78 -20.32 -8.49
CA GLY A 381 -3.35 -20.35 -9.88
C GLY A 381 -2.03 -19.61 -10.12
N THR A 382 -1.33 -20.01 -11.18
CA THR A 382 -0.14 -19.30 -11.64
C THR A 382 -0.55 -18.03 -12.37
N VAL A 383 0.22 -16.95 -12.18
CA VAL A 383 0.02 -15.68 -12.89
C VAL A 383 0.49 -15.83 -14.34
N VAL A 384 -0.49 -16.00 -15.24
CA VAL A 384 -0.32 -16.10 -16.69
C VAL A 384 -1.20 -15.08 -17.41
N SER A 385 -0.86 -14.73 -18.66
CA SER A 385 -1.55 -13.70 -19.45
C SER A 385 -3.06 -13.87 -19.61
N GLY A 386 -3.57 -15.10 -19.63
CA GLY A 386 -4.99 -15.38 -19.78
C GLY A 386 -5.81 -15.29 -18.49
N SER A 387 -5.17 -15.16 -17.32
CA SER A 387 -5.82 -15.37 -16.01
C SER A 387 -5.59 -14.27 -14.98
N ALA A 388 -4.74 -13.28 -15.27
CA ALA A 388 -4.34 -12.26 -14.30
C ALA A 388 -4.22 -10.86 -14.92
N GLY A 389 -4.62 -9.85 -14.12
CA GLY A 389 -4.32 -8.45 -14.37
C GLY A 389 -3.00 -8.03 -13.73
N ALA A 390 -2.53 -6.83 -14.07
CA ALA A 390 -1.43 -6.18 -13.39
C ALA A 390 -1.82 -4.75 -13.01
N THR A 391 -1.41 -4.33 -11.83
CA THR A 391 -1.63 -2.97 -11.33
C THR A 391 -0.28 -2.40 -10.91
N LEU A 392 -0.10 -1.10 -11.10
CA LEU A 392 1.13 -0.42 -10.75
C LEU A 392 0.91 0.59 -9.61
N PHE A 393 1.92 0.74 -8.76
CA PHE A 393 1.93 1.74 -7.69
C PHE A 393 3.14 2.65 -7.84
N ASP A 394 2.93 3.97 -7.83
CA ASP A 394 4.03 4.94 -7.79
C ASP A 394 4.78 4.85 -6.45
N ILE A 395 6.03 4.39 -6.47
CA ILE A 395 6.88 4.28 -5.28
C ILE A 395 7.80 5.49 -5.07
N THR A 396 7.73 6.48 -5.96
CA THR A 396 8.53 7.71 -5.88
C THR A 396 7.86 8.77 -5.04
N GLY A 397 6.57 9.07 -5.29
CA GLY A 397 5.83 10.10 -4.56
C GLY A 397 6.28 11.53 -4.89
N PRO A 398 5.49 12.56 -4.58
CA PRO A 398 4.31 12.48 -3.73
C PRO A 398 3.06 12.05 -4.50
N TRP A 399 2.08 11.51 -3.76
CA TRP A 399 0.76 11.18 -4.30
C TRP A 399 -0.26 12.32 -4.17
N ARG A 400 0.07 13.38 -3.42
CA ARG A 400 -0.80 14.53 -3.16
C ARG A 400 -0.01 15.80 -2.86
#